data_AF-G8S356-F1
#
_entry.id   AF-G8S356-F1
#
_cell.length_a   1.000
_cell.length_b   1.000
_cell.length_c   1.000
_cell.angle_alpha   90.00
_cell.angle_beta   90.00
_cell.angle_gamma   90.00
#
_symmetry.space_group_name_H-M   'P 1'
#
loop_
_entity.id
_entity.type
_entity.pdbx_description
1 polymer ?
#
loop_
_entity_poly.entity_id
_entity_poly.type
_entity_poly.pdbx_seq_one_letter_code
_entity_poly.pdbx_strand_id
1 'polypeptide(L)'
;MALQPVSGDQGHLWAAADGPLGRGFCLTLVRGRKPVQVVRTVGGKAHEMVYWRQLVGPGDGEAAGRRYFVGMARLSHWTLILQDGDFDGGLGMDPAIAGRLAAGTDVVVCRCDRAGRGRVRTYRDGVVGTDVTDHTEEAIRLVEKRAGIRLTGALLEQKRYLLVTVPKA
;
A
#
# COMPACT_ATOMS: atom_id res chain seq x y z
N MET A 1 22.45 28.57 -3.41
CA MET A 1 21.13 28.61 -2.76
C MET A 1 21.02 27.36 -1.90
N ALA A 2 21.17 27.50 -0.59
CA ALA A 2 21.22 26.37 0.34
C ALA A 2 19.81 25.88 0.65
N LEU A 3 19.56 24.57 0.48
CA LEU A 3 18.35 23.92 0.97
C LEU A 3 18.41 23.91 2.49
N GLN A 4 17.47 24.62 3.14
CA GLN A 4 17.31 24.53 4.57
C GLN A 4 16.75 23.14 4.95
N PRO A 5 17.23 22.54 6.05
CA PRO A 5 16.68 21.28 6.53
C PRO A 5 15.32 21.55 7.17
N VAL A 6 14.26 20.91 6.66
CA VAL A 6 12.97 20.84 7.35
C VAL A 6 13.12 19.88 8.53
N SER A 7 13.49 20.45 9.68
CA SER A 7 13.49 19.77 10.97
C SER A 7 12.07 19.71 11.51
N GLY A 8 11.52 18.51 11.62
CA GLY A 8 10.25 18.21 12.30
C GLY A 8 9.56 17.02 11.66
N ASP A 9 9.67 15.84 12.28
CA ASP A 9 9.06 14.54 11.95
C ASP A 9 7.98 14.55 10.84
N GLN A 10 8.38 14.70 9.57
CA GLN A 10 7.49 14.70 8.39
C GLN A 10 7.12 13.27 7.96
N GLY A 11 7.36 12.28 8.81
CA GLY A 11 7.29 10.87 8.48
C GLY A 11 5.93 10.37 8.03
N HIS A 12 4.83 11.04 8.39
CA HIS A 12 3.45 10.60 8.07
C HIS A 12 2.68 11.55 7.14
N LEU A 13 3.17 12.78 6.94
CA LEU A 13 2.54 13.80 6.07
C LEU A 13 2.58 13.43 4.57
N TRP A 14 3.47 12.54 4.14
CA TRP A 14 3.58 12.12 2.73
C TRP A 14 2.30 11.47 2.18
N ALA A 15 1.47 10.92 3.07
CA ALA A 15 0.21 10.26 2.72
C ALA A 15 -1.03 11.16 2.93
N ALA A 16 -0.84 12.39 3.42
CA ALA A 16 -1.92 13.33 3.67
C ALA A 16 -2.52 13.89 2.36
N ALA A 17 -3.66 14.58 2.49
CA ALA A 17 -4.58 14.95 1.40
C ALA A 17 -3.94 15.74 0.22
N ASP A 18 -2.83 16.44 0.45
CA ASP A 18 -2.14 17.24 -0.58
C ASP A 18 -0.94 16.53 -1.22
N GLY A 19 -0.65 15.28 -0.82
CA GLY A 19 0.43 14.46 -1.34
C GLY A 19 0.09 13.69 -2.62
N PRO A 20 1.04 12.92 -3.18
CA PRO A 20 0.83 12.11 -4.39
C PRO A 20 -0.23 11.00 -4.23
N LEU A 21 -0.67 10.71 -3.00
CA LEU A 21 -1.75 9.78 -2.66
C LEU A 21 -3.03 10.50 -2.18
N GLY A 22 -3.16 11.81 -2.41
CA GLY A 22 -4.29 12.63 -1.97
C GLY A 22 -5.66 12.19 -2.53
N ARG A 23 -5.67 11.33 -3.55
CA ARG A 23 -6.87 10.68 -4.07
C ARG A 23 -7.36 9.51 -3.22
N GLY A 24 -6.67 9.19 -2.12
CA GLY A 24 -6.86 7.98 -1.33
C GLY A 24 -5.89 6.88 -1.75
N PHE A 25 -5.75 5.84 -0.95
CA PHE A 25 -4.88 4.71 -1.26
C PHE A 25 -5.23 3.48 -0.42
N CYS A 26 -4.75 2.31 -0.86
CA CYS A 26 -4.68 1.10 -0.06
C CYS A 26 -3.24 0.60 -0.01
N LEU A 27 -2.72 0.45 1.20
CA LEU A 27 -1.43 -0.13 1.51
C LEU A 27 -1.66 -1.50 2.16
N THR A 28 -1.08 -2.55 1.60
CA THR A 28 -1.14 -3.91 2.16
C THR A 28 0.28 -4.42 2.39
N LEU A 29 0.61 -4.75 3.61
CA LEU A 29 1.87 -5.37 3.99
C LEU A 29 1.65 -6.87 4.21
N VAL A 30 2.38 -7.70 3.47
CA VAL A 30 2.34 -9.17 3.60
C VAL A 30 3.67 -9.67 4.14
N ARG A 31 3.67 -10.30 5.32
CA ARG A 31 4.91 -10.73 5.98
C ARG A 31 5.52 -11.94 5.31
N GLY A 32 6.84 -11.98 5.19
CA GLY A 32 7.63 -13.14 4.77
C GLY A 32 7.50 -13.52 3.29
N ARG A 33 6.51 -13.01 2.55
CA ARG A 33 6.33 -13.31 1.12
C ARG A 33 7.13 -12.34 0.26
N LYS A 34 7.70 -12.83 -0.84
CA LYS A 34 8.32 -12.01 -1.90
C LYS A 34 7.24 -11.51 -2.89
N PRO A 35 7.46 -10.41 -3.62
CA PRO A 35 6.51 -9.89 -4.61
C PRO A 35 5.99 -10.95 -5.58
N VAL A 36 6.88 -11.78 -6.16
CA VAL A 36 6.47 -12.86 -7.09
C VAL A 36 5.53 -13.90 -6.45
N GLN A 37 5.66 -14.16 -5.15
CA GLN A 37 4.77 -15.09 -4.45
C GLN A 37 3.40 -14.44 -4.22
N VAL A 38 3.38 -13.15 -3.88
CA VAL A 38 2.15 -12.36 -3.75
C VAL A 38 1.40 -12.32 -5.08
N VAL A 39 2.09 -12.05 -6.19
CA VAL A 39 1.51 -12.07 -7.55
C VAL A 39 0.80 -13.40 -7.83
N ARG A 40 1.45 -14.53 -7.56
CA ARG A 40 0.84 -15.86 -7.74
C ARG A 40 -0.38 -16.05 -6.84
N THR A 41 -0.31 -15.65 -5.58
CA THR A 41 -1.44 -15.77 -4.63
C THR A 41 -2.67 -14.99 -5.09
N VAL A 42 -2.49 -13.78 -5.64
CA VAL A 42 -3.62 -12.95 -6.10
C VAL A 42 -4.06 -13.29 -7.54
N GLY A 43 -3.40 -14.25 -8.21
CA GLY A 43 -3.66 -14.56 -9.62
C GLY A 43 -3.23 -13.44 -10.58
N GLY A 44 -2.31 -12.57 -10.15
CA GLY A 44 -1.87 -11.42 -10.91
C GLY A 44 -0.88 -11.76 -12.02
N LYS A 45 -0.69 -10.80 -12.93
CA LYS A 45 0.36 -10.82 -13.96
C LYS A 45 1.36 -9.70 -13.66
N ALA A 46 2.62 -10.09 -13.52
CA ALA A 46 3.74 -9.17 -13.36
C ALA A 46 4.14 -8.56 -14.71
N HIS A 47 4.53 -7.29 -14.69
CA HIS A 47 5.02 -6.54 -15.84
C HIS A 47 6.44 -6.03 -15.53
N GLU A 48 6.68 -4.73 -15.69
CA GLU A 48 7.98 -4.11 -15.50
C GLU A 48 8.20 -3.54 -14.09
N MET A 49 9.45 -3.16 -13.81
CA MET A 49 9.87 -2.52 -12.57
C MET A 49 9.92 -0.99 -12.74
N VAL A 50 9.03 -0.27 -12.07
CA VAL A 50 8.89 1.19 -12.18
C VAL A 50 9.31 1.92 -10.92
N TYR A 51 9.57 3.23 -11.04
CA TYR A 51 9.82 4.11 -9.89
C TYR A 51 8.53 4.73 -9.35
N TRP A 52 8.59 5.28 -8.13
CA TRP A 52 7.45 5.90 -7.44
C TRP A 52 6.62 6.84 -8.32
N ARG A 53 7.25 7.78 -9.04
CA ARG A 53 6.54 8.78 -9.87
C ARG A 53 5.76 8.18 -11.04
N GLN A 54 6.07 6.96 -11.45
CA GLN A 54 5.31 6.23 -12.48
C GLN A 54 4.17 5.41 -11.86
N LEU A 55 4.27 5.07 -10.57
CA LEU A 55 3.27 4.34 -9.83
C LEU A 55 2.14 5.25 -9.32
N VAL A 56 2.47 6.42 -8.78
CA VAL A 56 1.53 7.39 -8.19
C VAL A 56 1.38 8.63 -9.08
N GLY A 57 0.16 9.18 -9.22
CA GLY A 57 -0.14 10.25 -10.19
C GLY A 57 -0.40 9.78 -11.64
N PRO A 58 -0.70 10.69 -12.60
CA PRO A 58 -1.07 10.34 -13.97
C PRO A 58 0.13 9.70 -14.69
N GLY A 59 0.11 8.38 -14.86
CA GLY A 59 1.21 7.58 -15.40
C GLY A 59 0.71 6.27 -16.01
N ASP A 60 1.64 5.39 -16.37
CA ASP A 60 1.43 4.18 -17.22
C ASP A 60 0.38 3.18 -16.70
N GLY A 61 -0.08 3.34 -15.44
CA GLY A 61 -1.10 2.51 -14.82
C GLY A 61 -2.55 2.98 -15.02
N GLU A 62 -2.77 4.12 -15.68
CA GLU A 62 -4.07 4.75 -15.87
C GLU A 62 -4.53 4.65 -17.33
N ALA A 63 -5.67 3.99 -17.58
CA ALA A 63 -6.35 4.02 -18.87
C ALA A 63 -7.81 4.43 -18.68
N ALA A 64 -8.30 5.36 -19.51
CA ALA A 64 -9.65 5.90 -19.40
C ALA A 64 -10.04 6.37 -17.97
N GLY A 65 -9.08 6.93 -17.22
CA GLY A 65 -9.29 7.40 -15.84
C GLY A 65 -9.45 6.29 -14.79
N ARG A 66 -9.12 5.03 -15.13
CA ARG A 66 -9.14 3.89 -14.21
C ARG A 66 -7.75 3.30 -14.05
N ARG A 67 -7.38 2.98 -12.82
CA ARG A 67 -6.13 2.28 -12.53
C ARG A 67 -6.31 0.77 -12.59
N TYR A 68 -5.47 0.11 -13.39
CA TYR A 68 -5.49 -1.35 -13.58
C TYR A 68 -4.35 -2.07 -12.89
N PHE A 69 -3.35 -1.32 -12.43
CA PHE A 69 -2.12 -1.85 -11.85
C PHE A 69 -2.02 -1.57 -10.35
N VAL A 70 -1.34 -2.46 -9.67
CA VAL A 70 -0.88 -2.31 -8.30
C VAL A 70 0.64 -2.38 -8.28
N GLY A 71 1.28 -1.59 -7.42
CA GLY A 71 2.73 -1.60 -7.25
C GLY A 71 3.12 -2.54 -6.12
N MET A 72 4.09 -3.42 -6.34
CA MET A 72 4.62 -4.31 -5.30
C MET A 72 6.11 -4.06 -5.05
N ALA A 73 6.50 -3.85 -3.80
CA ALA A 73 7.90 -3.64 -3.42
C ALA A 73 8.26 -4.39 -2.14
N ARG A 74 9.54 -4.76 -2.01
CA ARG A 74 10.05 -5.40 -0.79
C ARG A 74 10.48 -4.33 0.23
N LEU A 75 9.92 -4.39 1.44
CA LEU A 75 10.28 -3.57 2.59
C LEU A 75 10.74 -4.47 3.75
N SER A 76 12.05 -4.60 3.98
CA SER A 76 12.61 -5.44 5.05
C SER A 76 12.10 -6.90 4.99
N HIS A 77 11.19 -7.32 5.88
CA HIS A 77 10.54 -8.63 5.93
C HIS A 77 9.08 -8.63 5.45
N TRP A 78 8.57 -7.49 4.98
CA TRP A 78 7.28 -7.30 4.33
C TRP A 78 7.35 -7.14 2.81
N THR A 79 6.35 -7.63 2.09
CA THR A 79 6.03 -7.12 0.76
C THR A 79 4.91 -6.09 0.88
N LEU A 80 5.17 -4.90 0.40
CA LEU A 80 4.20 -3.83 0.22
C LEU A 80 3.46 -4.05 -1.09
N ILE A 81 2.14 -3.98 -1.05
CA ILE A 81 1.24 -3.76 -2.19
C ILE A 81 0.65 -2.37 -2.02
N LEU A 82 0.86 -1.49 -2.99
CA LEU A 82 0.34 -0.13 -3.01
C LEU A 82 -0.66 0.03 -4.15
N GLN A 83 -1.81 0.60 -3.81
CA GLN A 83 -2.88 0.93 -4.73
C GLN A 83 -3.29 2.38 -4.46
N ASP A 84 -3.33 3.20 -5.49
CA ASP A 84 -3.79 4.59 -5.41
C ASP A 84 -5.31 4.67 -5.65
N GLY A 85 -5.92 5.76 -5.22
CA GLY A 85 -7.30 5.93 -4.74
C GLY A 85 -8.46 5.75 -5.71
N ASP A 86 -8.26 5.03 -6.82
CA ASP A 86 -9.32 4.66 -7.76
C ASP A 86 -9.50 3.12 -7.88
N PHE A 87 -8.77 2.32 -7.09
CA PHE A 87 -9.02 0.88 -7.00
C PHE A 87 -10.10 0.59 -5.95
N ASP A 88 -11.30 0.22 -6.40
CA ASP A 88 -12.44 -0.09 -5.53
C ASP A 88 -12.05 -1.15 -4.48
N GLY A 89 -12.29 -0.85 -3.21
CA GLY A 89 -11.98 -1.70 -2.07
C GLY A 89 -10.49 -1.81 -1.71
N GLY A 90 -9.60 -2.07 -2.67
CA GLY A 90 -8.21 -2.44 -2.43
C GLY A 90 -8.06 -3.93 -2.07
N LEU A 91 -7.01 -4.58 -2.59
CA LEU A 91 -6.76 -6.03 -2.48
C LEU A 91 -6.68 -6.51 -1.02
N GLY A 92 -6.11 -5.69 -0.12
CA GLY A 92 -6.04 -6.03 1.30
C GLY A 92 -7.39 -5.89 2.03
N MET A 93 -8.34 -5.16 1.47
CA MET A 93 -9.65 -4.98 2.10
C MET A 93 -10.66 -6.04 1.68
N ASP A 94 -10.43 -6.73 0.55
CA ASP A 94 -11.17 -7.92 0.16
C ASP A 94 -10.79 -9.10 1.07
N PRO A 95 -11.70 -9.64 1.89
CA PRO A 95 -11.39 -10.73 2.81
C PRO A 95 -10.93 -12.02 2.12
N ALA A 96 -11.40 -12.33 0.91
CA ALA A 96 -11.02 -13.53 0.19
C ALA A 96 -9.58 -13.42 -0.35
N ILE A 97 -9.19 -12.24 -0.82
CA ILE A 97 -7.81 -11.99 -1.26
C ILE A 97 -6.88 -11.89 -0.05
N ALA A 98 -7.23 -11.08 0.94
CA ALA A 98 -6.45 -10.89 2.16
C ALA A 98 -6.28 -12.20 2.94
N GLY A 99 -7.32 -13.02 3.01
CA GLY A 99 -7.27 -14.34 3.65
C GLY A 99 -6.25 -15.28 2.99
N ARG A 100 -6.23 -15.33 1.64
CA ARG A 100 -5.22 -16.10 0.90
C ARG A 100 -3.80 -15.58 1.11
N LEU A 101 -3.63 -14.25 1.19
CA LEU A 101 -2.32 -13.63 1.47
C LEU A 101 -1.84 -13.92 2.89
N ALA A 102 -2.76 -13.98 3.85
CA ALA A 102 -2.50 -14.22 5.26
C ALA A 102 -2.37 -15.70 5.65
N ALA A 103 -2.52 -16.64 4.72
CA ALA A 103 -2.37 -18.06 5.03
C ALA A 103 -0.94 -18.34 5.55
N GLY A 104 -0.80 -18.70 6.83
CA GLY A 104 0.50 -18.97 7.47
C GLY A 104 1.36 -17.72 7.71
N THR A 105 0.80 -16.51 7.67
CA THR A 105 1.56 -15.27 7.86
C THR A 105 0.67 -14.09 8.29
N ASP A 106 1.29 -12.98 8.70
CA ASP A 106 0.58 -11.75 9.03
C ASP A 106 0.35 -10.89 7.77
N VAL A 107 -0.83 -10.28 7.66
CA VAL A 107 -1.13 -9.21 6.72
C VAL A 107 -1.67 -8.00 7.49
N VAL A 108 -1.15 -6.81 7.17
CA VAL A 108 -1.61 -5.53 7.73
C VAL A 108 -2.01 -4.62 6.59
N VAL A 109 -3.20 -4.04 6.67
CA VAL A 109 -3.81 -3.25 5.61
C VAL A 109 -4.18 -1.89 6.15
N CYS A 110 -3.88 -0.83 5.41
CA CYS A 110 -4.39 0.52 5.63
C CYS A 110 -5.06 1.00 4.36
N ARG A 111 -6.33 1.38 4.43
CA ARG A 111 -7.03 2.10 3.36
C ARG A 111 -7.33 3.50 3.83
N CYS A 112 -6.89 4.51 3.09
CA CYS A 112 -7.24 5.90 3.35
C CYS A 112 -8.08 6.45 2.19
N ASP A 113 -9.12 7.21 2.51
CA ASP A 113 -9.96 7.89 1.51
C ASP A 113 -9.59 9.37 1.34
N ARG A 114 -10.19 10.03 0.33
CA ARG A 114 -9.97 11.45 0.02
C ARG A 114 -10.37 12.40 1.16
N ALA A 115 -11.22 11.95 2.07
CA ALA A 115 -11.62 12.74 3.23
C ALA A 115 -10.65 12.56 4.41
N GLY A 116 -9.53 11.87 4.20
CA GLY A 116 -8.51 11.64 5.21
C GLY A 116 -8.90 10.58 6.24
N ARG A 117 -9.95 9.78 6.00
CA ARG A 117 -10.32 8.66 6.89
C ARG A 117 -9.53 7.42 6.52
N GLY A 118 -8.77 6.91 7.47
CA GLY A 118 -8.05 5.66 7.41
C GLY A 118 -8.85 4.50 8.01
N ARG A 119 -8.77 3.33 7.41
CA ARG A 119 -9.26 2.06 7.95
C ARG A 119 -8.13 1.06 7.97
N VAL A 120 -7.88 0.43 9.12
CA VAL A 120 -6.80 -0.54 9.30
C VAL A 120 -7.37 -1.92 9.55
N ARG A 121 -6.96 -2.90 8.74
CA ARG A 121 -7.26 -4.32 8.94
C ARG A 121 -6.03 -5.16 9.22
N THR A 122 -6.17 -6.13 10.11
CA THR A 122 -5.16 -7.16 10.33
C THR A 122 -5.72 -8.53 10.02
N TYR A 123 -4.92 -9.35 9.35
CA TYR A 123 -5.24 -10.74 9.11
C TYR A 123 -4.09 -11.59 9.63
N ARG A 124 -4.44 -12.67 10.35
CA ARG A 124 -3.50 -13.71 10.76
C ARG A 124 -4.13 -15.05 10.45
N ASP A 125 -3.43 -15.87 9.68
CA ASP A 125 -3.88 -17.20 9.26
C ASP A 125 -5.29 -17.18 8.63
N GLY A 126 -5.56 -16.14 7.83
CA GLY A 126 -6.84 -15.96 7.14
C GLY A 126 -7.97 -15.37 7.98
N VAL A 127 -7.77 -15.18 9.29
CA VAL A 127 -8.78 -14.62 10.20
C VAL A 127 -8.59 -13.11 10.34
N VAL A 128 -9.69 -12.35 10.22
CA VAL A 128 -9.70 -10.89 10.47
C VAL A 128 -9.58 -10.66 11.98
N GLY A 129 -8.54 -9.95 12.42
CA GLY A 129 -8.29 -9.70 13.83
C GLY A 129 -8.76 -8.33 14.32
N THR A 130 -8.58 -7.27 13.55
CA THR A 130 -8.88 -5.90 13.98
C THR A 130 -9.28 -5.04 12.78
N ASP A 131 -10.42 -4.34 12.86
CA ASP A 131 -10.88 -3.34 11.88
C ASP A 131 -11.09 -2.02 12.63
N VAL A 132 -10.20 -1.04 12.46
CA VAL A 132 -10.25 0.27 13.14
C VAL A 132 -10.38 1.36 12.10
N THR A 133 -11.24 2.35 12.36
CA THR A 133 -11.35 3.56 11.53
C THR A 133 -10.81 4.75 12.31
N ASP A 134 -9.95 5.55 11.70
CA ASP A 134 -9.27 6.71 12.31
C ASP A 134 -8.90 7.74 11.23
N HIS A 135 -8.20 8.82 11.59
CA HIS A 135 -7.55 9.70 10.63
C HIS A 135 -6.38 8.99 9.94
N THR A 136 -6.05 9.41 8.71
CA THR A 136 -5.01 8.80 7.86
C THR A 136 -3.68 8.66 8.60
N GLU A 137 -3.26 9.67 9.35
CA GLU A 137 -2.00 9.66 10.09
C GLU A 137 -1.98 8.57 11.18
N GLU A 138 -3.06 8.47 11.98
CA GLU A 138 -3.18 7.47 13.03
C GLU A 138 -3.31 6.05 12.47
N ALA A 139 -4.02 5.89 11.34
CA ALA A 139 -4.09 4.63 10.64
C ALA A 139 -2.70 4.17 10.14
N ILE A 140 -1.88 5.09 9.61
CA ILE A 140 -0.49 4.80 9.21
C ILE A 140 0.35 4.43 10.43
N ARG A 141 0.32 5.23 11.50
CA ARG A 141 1.05 4.95 12.76
C ARG A 141 0.71 3.56 13.31
N LEU A 142 -0.56 3.18 13.24
CA LEU A 142 -1.01 1.88 13.68
C LEU A 142 -0.46 0.74 12.80
N VAL A 143 -0.39 0.93 11.49
CA VAL A 143 0.25 -0.02 10.58
C VAL A 143 1.75 -0.12 10.84
N GLU A 144 2.43 1.00 10.99
CA GLU A 144 3.86 1.04 11.32
C GLU A 144 4.17 0.30 12.63
N LYS A 145 3.37 0.55 13.67
CA LYS A 145 3.48 -0.13 14.96
C LYS A 145 3.33 -1.65 14.82
N ARG A 146 2.36 -2.10 14.02
CA ARG A 146 2.10 -3.53 13.80
C ARG A 146 3.16 -4.21 12.94
N ALA A 147 3.65 -3.50 11.93
CA ALA A 147 4.65 -4.02 11.01
C ALA A 147 6.09 -3.86 11.52
N GLY A 148 6.31 -3.02 12.53
CA GLY A 148 7.64 -2.68 13.01
C GLY A 148 8.49 -1.94 11.97
N ILE A 149 7.86 -1.17 11.07
CA ILE A 149 8.53 -0.39 10.03
C ILE A 149 7.99 1.04 10.03
N ARG A 150 8.86 2.03 9.82
CA ARG A 150 8.44 3.41 9.52
C ARG A 150 8.16 3.51 8.02
N LEU A 151 6.94 3.87 7.64
CA LEU A 151 6.52 4.09 6.27
C LEU A 151 6.64 5.60 6.00
N THR A 152 7.80 6.03 5.49
CA THR A 152 8.03 7.43 5.10
C THR A 152 7.98 7.58 3.58
N GLY A 153 7.65 8.78 3.10
CA GLY A 153 7.71 9.09 1.67
C GLY A 153 9.07 8.79 1.06
N ALA A 154 10.16 9.19 1.73
CA ALA A 154 11.53 8.90 1.30
C ALA A 154 11.82 7.40 1.18
N LEU A 155 11.33 6.57 2.11
CA LEU A 155 11.48 5.12 2.03
C LEU A 155 10.80 4.57 0.77
N LEU A 156 9.58 5.04 0.48
CA LEU A 156 8.77 4.57 -0.62
C LEU A 156 9.31 5.05 -1.98
N GLU A 157 9.81 6.28 -2.05
CA GLU A 157 10.41 6.86 -3.25
C GLU A 157 11.71 6.17 -3.67
N GLN A 158 12.48 5.65 -2.70
CA GLN A 158 13.70 4.87 -2.97
C GLN A 158 13.43 3.47 -3.52
N LYS A 159 12.18 2.99 -3.50
CA LYS A 159 11.86 1.65 -4.01
C LYS A 159 11.56 1.68 -5.50
N ARG A 160 11.90 0.55 -6.13
CA ARG A 160 11.31 0.15 -7.39
C ARG A 160 10.15 -0.78 -7.11
N TYR A 161 9.07 -0.61 -7.85
CA TYR A 161 7.83 -1.36 -7.71
C TYR A 161 7.65 -2.25 -8.93
N LEU A 162 7.32 -3.51 -8.69
CA LEU A 162 6.81 -4.39 -9.73
C LEU A 162 5.38 -3.97 -10.04
N LEU A 163 5.11 -3.56 -11.28
CA LEU A 163 3.76 -3.33 -11.76
C LEU A 163 3.05 -4.68 -11.96
N VAL A 164 1.84 -4.77 -11.41
CA VAL A 164 1.05 -6.01 -11.44
C VAL A 164 -0.39 -5.67 -11.80
N THR A 165 -0.95 -6.37 -12.79
CA THR A 165 -2.41 -6.40 -13.00
C THR A 165 -3.00 -7.57 -12.23
N VAL A 166 -4.12 -7.35 -11.54
CA VAL A 166 -4.86 -8.42 -10.85
C VAL A 166 -6.21 -8.61 -11.53
N PRO A 167 -6.61 -9.84 -11.89
CA PRO A 167 -7.93 -10.10 -12.44
C PRO A 167 -9.02 -9.57 -11.50
N LYS A 168 -10.06 -8.96 -12.04
CA LYS A 168 -11.29 -8.71 -11.27
C LYS A 168 -11.98 -10.05 -11.06
N ALA A 169 -12.41 -10.31 -9.83
CA ALA A 169 -13.31 -11.40 -9.52
C ALA A 169 -14.69 -11.15 -10.14
#